data_AF-E8TMV7-F1
#
_entry.id   AF-E8TMV7-F1
#
_cell.length_a   1.000
_cell.length_b   1.000
_cell.length_c   1.000
_cell.angle_alpha   90.00
_cell.angle_beta   90.00
_cell.angle_gamma   90.00
#
_symmetry.space_group_name_H-M   'P 1'
#
loop_
_entity.id
_entity.type
_entity.pdbx_description
1 polymer ?
#
loop_
_entity_poly.entity_id
_entity_poly.type
_entity_poly.pdbx_seq_one_letter_code
_entity_poly.pdbx_strand_id
1 'polypeptide(L)'
;MAEGSRNEPAMDARRFAALAQAYGGDLRRWPEAERMAGTVFAASDAGEAILRQAGTLDALLDSYRVDAPDKALHSSILQAAGRHLVQRRRQWFWWLGLGLAGIGLAGAVAGLALVTIVTPEVQPDHYVLDTDVTAFGDPGPDAENGEENL
;
A
#
# COMPACT_ATOMS: atom_id res chain seq x y z
N MET A 1 -49.91 -27.61 -9.39
CA MET A 1 -49.22 -28.84 -9.85
C MET A 1 -48.00 -28.40 -10.62
N ALA A 2 -46.81 -28.83 -10.17
CA ALA A 2 -45.52 -28.35 -10.62
C ALA A 2 -45.07 -29.05 -11.91
N GLU A 3 -45.13 -28.35 -13.03
CA GLU A 3 -44.51 -28.75 -14.30
C GLU A 3 -43.27 -27.88 -14.51
N GLY A 4 -42.13 -28.28 -13.94
CA GLY A 4 -40.92 -27.45 -13.98
C GLY A 4 -39.59 -28.18 -13.80
N SER A 5 -39.56 -29.52 -13.73
CA SER A 5 -38.34 -30.28 -13.40
C SER A 5 -37.91 -31.31 -14.45
N ARG A 6 -38.47 -31.30 -15.67
CA ARG A 6 -38.15 -32.32 -16.71
C ARG A 6 -36.99 -31.94 -17.66
N ASN A 7 -36.23 -30.87 -17.41
CA ASN A 7 -35.22 -30.42 -18.37
C ASN A 7 -33.98 -29.79 -17.73
N GLU A 8 -33.46 -30.36 -16.64
CA GLU A 8 -32.02 -30.20 -16.40
C GLU A 8 -31.30 -31.10 -17.42
N PRO A 9 -30.40 -30.56 -18.27
CA PRO A 9 -29.72 -31.36 -19.28
C PRO A 9 -28.93 -32.45 -18.57
N ALA A 10 -29.31 -33.71 -18.79
CA ALA A 10 -28.56 -34.85 -18.30
C ALA A 10 -27.11 -34.73 -18.81
N MET A 11 -26.15 -34.78 -17.88
CA MET A 11 -24.73 -34.70 -18.23
C MET A 11 -24.34 -35.89 -19.12
N ASP A 12 -23.61 -35.63 -20.20
CA ASP A 12 -23.08 -36.69 -21.04
C ASP A 12 -21.90 -37.41 -20.36
N ALA A 13 -21.76 -38.70 -20.61
CA ALA A 13 -20.70 -39.54 -20.02
C ALA A 13 -19.30 -39.04 -20.40
N ARG A 14 -19.10 -38.52 -21.62
CA ARG A 14 -17.80 -37.98 -22.03
C ARG A 14 -17.48 -36.69 -21.28
N ARG A 15 -18.47 -35.83 -21.06
CA ARG A 15 -18.31 -34.60 -20.27
C ARG A 15 -17.98 -34.92 -18.83
N PHE A 16 -18.69 -35.87 -18.23
CA PHE A 16 -18.43 -36.34 -16.87
C PHE A 16 -17.01 -36.92 -16.73
N ALA A 17 -16.58 -37.76 -17.68
CA ALA A 17 -15.23 -38.32 -17.69
C ALA A 17 -14.13 -37.26 -17.86
N ALA A 18 -14.37 -36.21 -18.67
CA ALA A 18 -13.44 -35.11 -18.82
C ALA A 18 -13.31 -34.29 -17.52
N LEU A 19 -14.42 -34.04 -16.83
CA LEU A 19 -14.42 -33.35 -15.54
C LEU A 19 -13.70 -34.17 -14.46
N ALA A 20 -13.98 -35.48 -14.37
CA ALA A 20 -13.31 -36.37 -13.44
C ALA A 20 -11.78 -36.45 -13.66
N GLN A 21 -11.34 -36.42 -14.92
CA GLN A 21 -9.90 -36.37 -15.25
C GLN A 21 -9.25 -35.04 -14.89
N ALA A 22 -9.96 -33.92 -15.06
CA ALA A 22 -9.41 -32.59 -14.81
C ALA A 22 -9.41 -32.20 -13.31
N TYR A 23 -10.45 -32.61 -12.56
CA TYR A 23 -10.68 -32.17 -11.18
C TYR A 23 -10.58 -33.30 -10.15
N GLY A 24 -10.44 -34.55 -10.58
CA GLY A 24 -10.41 -35.73 -9.74
C GLY A 24 -11.80 -36.29 -9.42
N GLY A 25 -11.82 -37.32 -8.57
CA GLY A 25 -13.03 -38.06 -8.18
C GLY A 25 -13.93 -37.32 -7.18
N ASP A 26 -13.46 -36.23 -6.58
CA ASP A 26 -14.22 -35.44 -5.61
C ASP A 26 -15.04 -34.33 -6.31
N LEU A 27 -16.36 -34.54 -6.40
CA LEU A 27 -17.33 -33.61 -7.00
C LEU A 27 -17.30 -32.21 -6.36
N ARG A 28 -16.82 -32.06 -5.12
CA ARG A 28 -16.71 -30.74 -4.47
C ARG A 28 -15.65 -29.85 -5.12
N ARG A 29 -14.65 -30.45 -5.77
CA ARG A 29 -13.58 -29.75 -6.50
C ARG A 29 -14.02 -29.27 -7.88
N TRP A 30 -15.17 -29.73 -8.35
CA TRP A 30 -15.67 -29.41 -9.69
C TRP A 30 -16.22 -27.97 -9.76
N PRO A 31 -16.25 -27.36 -10.97
CA PRO A 31 -16.90 -26.08 -11.19
C PRO A 31 -18.36 -26.08 -10.71
N GLU A 32 -18.78 -25.02 -10.02
CA GLU A 32 -20.12 -24.94 -9.39
C GLU A 32 -21.26 -25.26 -10.37
N ALA A 33 -21.17 -24.75 -11.59
CA ALA A 33 -22.18 -24.95 -12.63
C ALA A 33 -22.40 -26.42 -13.02
N GLU A 34 -21.39 -27.28 -12.80
CA GLU A 34 -21.42 -28.68 -13.22
C GLU A 34 -21.67 -29.64 -12.04
N ARG A 35 -21.66 -29.16 -10.79
CA ARG A 35 -21.77 -30.04 -9.61
C ARG A 35 -23.12 -30.74 -9.52
N MET A 36 -24.21 -30.02 -9.73
CA MET A 36 -25.57 -30.59 -9.67
C MET A 36 -25.79 -31.63 -10.77
N ALA A 37 -25.39 -31.34 -12.01
CA ALA A 37 -25.50 -32.29 -13.10
C ALA A 37 -24.55 -33.50 -12.90
N GLY A 38 -23.37 -33.26 -12.32
CA GLY A 38 -22.41 -34.30 -11.94
C GLY A 38 -22.93 -35.20 -10.81
N THR A 39 -23.57 -34.67 -9.77
CA THR A 39 -24.14 -35.50 -8.69
C THR A 39 -25.26 -36.40 -9.19
N VAL A 40 -26.10 -35.90 -10.10
CA VAL A 40 -27.14 -36.71 -10.75
C VAL A 40 -26.53 -37.83 -11.59
N PHE A 41 -25.51 -37.53 -12.41
CA PHE A 41 -24.85 -38.56 -13.24
C PHE A 41 -24.05 -39.57 -12.41
N ALA A 42 -23.44 -39.15 -11.31
CA ALA A 42 -22.65 -39.99 -10.42
C ALA A 42 -23.47 -41.13 -9.78
N ALA A 43 -24.79 -40.99 -9.69
CA ALA A 43 -25.68 -42.04 -9.22
C ALA A 43 -25.85 -43.21 -10.22
N SER A 44 -25.36 -43.07 -11.45
CA SER A 44 -25.34 -44.16 -12.45
C SER A 44 -24.11 -45.05 -12.27
N ASP A 45 -24.20 -46.32 -12.67
CA ASP A 45 -23.08 -47.28 -12.64
C ASP A 45 -21.85 -46.76 -13.41
N ALA A 46 -22.09 -46.08 -14.54
CA ALA A 46 -21.04 -45.48 -15.35
C ALA A 46 -20.36 -44.31 -14.62
N GLY A 47 -21.14 -43.44 -13.97
CA GLY A 47 -20.64 -42.34 -13.16
C GLY A 47 -19.80 -42.85 -11.98
N GLU A 48 -20.29 -43.86 -11.26
CA GLU A 48 -19.57 -44.47 -10.16
C GLU A 48 -18.25 -45.11 -10.63
N ALA A 49 -18.27 -45.80 -11.77
CA ALA A 49 -17.06 -46.40 -12.34
C ALA A 49 -15.99 -45.36 -12.70
N ILE A 50 -16.40 -44.25 -13.31
CA ILE A 50 -15.51 -43.14 -13.68
C ILE A 50 -14.92 -42.49 -12.42
N LEU A 51 -15.76 -42.17 -11.42
CA LEU A 51 -15.29 -41.54 -10.18
C LEU A 51 -14.37 -42.46 -9.38
N ARG A 52 -14.63 -43.76 -9.34
CA ARG A 52 -13.78 -44.73 -8.66
C ARG A 52 -12.39 -44.82 -9.31
N GLN A 53 -12.34 -44.81 -10.64
CA GLN A 53 -11.09 -44.80 -11.37
C GLN A 53 -10.29 -43.51 -11.09
N ALA A 54 -10.94 -42.35 -11.13
CA ALA A 54 -10.30 -41.07 -10.80
C ALA A 54 -9.85 -41.02 -9.32
N GLY A 55 -10.70 -41.46 -8.39
CA GLY A 55 -10.42 -41.48 -6.96
C GLY A 55 -9.31 -42.46 -6.54
N THR A 56 -9.03 -43.49 -7.35
CA THR A 56 -7.91 -44.41 -7.09
C THR A 56 -6.57 -43.68 -7.23
N LEU A 57 -6.42 -42.87 -8.27
CA LEU A 57 -5.22 -42.04 -8.45
C LEU A 57 -5.12 -41.00 -7.33
N ASP A 58 -6.23 -40.33 -7.00
CA ASP A 58 -6.26 -39.35 -5.91
C ASP A 58 -5.83 -39.97 -4.57
N ALA A 59 -6.32 -41.17 -4.25
CA ALA A 59 -5.95 -41.88 -3.03
C ALA A 59 -4.46 -42.26 -3.00
N LEU A 60 -3.89 -42.65 -4.14
CA LEU A 60 -2.45 -42.91 -4.25
C LEU A 60 -1.63 -41.64 -4.01
N LEU A 61 -2.06 -40.51 -4.57
CA LEU A 61 -1.39 -39.22 -4.39
C LEU A 61 -1.53 -38.69 -2.95
N ASP A 62 -2.70 -38.81 -2.34
CA ASP A 62 -2.94 -38.41 -0.95
C ASP A 62 -2.15 -39.28 0.05
N SER A 63 -1.78 -40.50 -0.33
CA SER A 63 -0.94 -41.38 0.49
C SER A 63 0.52 -40.89 0.58
N TYR A 64 0.96 -40.07 -0.37
CA TYR A 64 2.32 -39.55 -0.40
C TYR A 64 2.50 -38.47 0.67
N ARG A 65 3.16 -38.82 1.77
CA ARG A 65 3.59 -37.85 2.78
C ARG A 65 5.00 -37.36 2.50
N VAL A 66 5.13 -36.04 2.45
CA VAL A 66 6.42 -35.36 2.46
C VAL A 66 6.85 -35.19 3.91
N ASP A 67 8.13 -35.45 4.20
CA ASP A 67 8.70 -35.20 5.52
C ASP A 67 8.54 -33.74 5.94
N ALA A 68 8.36 -33.51 7.24
CA ALA A 68 8.22 -32.17 7.77
C ALA A 68 9.47 -31.35 7.42
N PRO A 69 9.31 -30.11 6.92
CA PRO A 69 10.43 -29.26 6.57
C PRO A 69 11.31 -28.98 7.79
N ASP A 70 12.62 -28.86 7.57
CA ASP A 70 13.58 -28.58 8.63
C ASP A 70 13.25 -27.27 9.37
N LYS A 71 13.56 -27.23 10.67
CA LYS A 71 13.31 -26.08 11.56
C LYS A 71 13.97 -24.80 11.04
N ALA A 72 15.08 -24.93 10.30
CA ALA A 72 15.75 -23.80 9.64
C ALA A 72 14.90 -23.16 8.54
N LEU A 73 14.12 -23.95 7.78
CA LEU A 73 13.20 -23.41 6.77
C LEU A 73 12.02 -22.69 7.44
N HIS A 74 11.49 -23.28 8.52
CA HIS A 74 10.40 -22.67 9.28
C HIS A 74 10.81 -21.30 9.86
N SER A 75 12.00 -21.21 10.46
CA SER A 75 12.51 -19.94 11.00
C SER A 75 12.80 -18.91 9.89
N SER A 76 13.25 -19.35 8.72
CA SER A 76 13.45 -18.48 7.55
C SER A 76 12.13 -17.90 7.03
N ILE A 77 11.07 -18.71 6.96
CA ILE A 77 9.73 -18.24 6.57
C ILE A 77 9.19 -17.21 7.57
N LEU A 78 9.34 -17.46 8.87
CA LEU A 78 8.92 -16.51 9.90
C LEU A 78 9.70 -15.19 9.83
N GLN A 79 11.02 -15.25 9.59
CA GLN A 79 11.81 -14.04 9.37
C GLN A 79 11.38 -13.29 8.11
N ALA A 80 11.16 -14.00 7.00
CA ALA A 80 10.71 -13.39 5.75
C ALA A 80 9.34 -12.70 5.95
N ALA A 81 8.36 -13.39 6.55
CA ALA A 81 7.06 -12.82 6.85
C ALA A 81 7.16 -11.59 7.77
N GLY A 82 7.99 -11.66 8.82
CA GLY A 82 8.23 -10.54 9.74
C GLY A 82 8.85 -9.32 9.06
N ARG A 83 9.79 -9.51 8.14
CA ARG A 83 10.45 -8.41 7.39
C ARG A 83 9.45 -7.64 6.53
N HIS A 84 8.51 -8.32 5.87
CA HIS A 84 7.50 -7.66 5.04
C HIS A 84 6.56 -6.77 5.86
N LEU A 85 6.14 -7.23 7.05
CA LEU A 85 5.28 -6.46 7.95
C LEU A 85 5.99 -5.22 8.52
N VAL A 86 7.25 -5.37 8.95
CA VAL A 86 8.05 -4.27 9.49
C VAL A 86 8.33 -3.20 8.42
N GLN A 87 8.62 -3.62 7.18
CA GLN A 87 8.84 -2.68 6.06
C GLN A 87 7.60 -1.86 5.73
N ARG A 88 6.41 -2.49 5.65
CA ARG A 88 5.15 -1.79 5.38
C ARG A 88 4.80 -0.78 6.47
N ARG A 89 5.02 -1.13 7.73
CA ARG A 89 4.78 -0.23 8.87
C ARG A 89 5.74 0.97 8.85
N ARG A 90 7.02 0.73 8.53
CA ARG A 90 8.03 1.79 8.43
C ARG A 90 7.79 2.73 7.25
N GLN A 91 7.33 2.21 6.11
CA GLN A 91 6.86 3.06 5.00
C GLN A 91 5.68 3.92 5.46
N TRP A 92 4.67 3.35 6.10
CA TRP A 92 3.52 4.12 6.55
C TRP A 92 3.90 5.24 7.55
N PHE A 93 4.80 4.97 8.49
CA PHE A 93 5.37 5.99 9.38
C PHE A 93 6.19 7.06 8.63
N TRP A 94 6.93 6.67 7.59
CA TRP A 94 7.67 7.62 6.76
C TRP A 94 6.73 8.54 5.96
N TRP A 95 5.63 8.01 5.43
CA TRP A 95 4.57 8.79 4.78
C TRP A 95 3.84 9.72 5.77
N LEU A 96 3.62 9.28 7.02
CA LEU A 96 3.09 10.14 8.08
C LEU A 96 4.05 11.30 8.43
N GLY A 97 5.35 11.03 8.49
CA GLY A 97 6.37 12.07 8.69
C GLY A 97 6.44 13.07 7.53
N LEU A 98 6.29 12.59 6.30
CA LEU A 98 6.23 13.44 5.11
C LEU A 98 4.95 14.29 5.07
N GLY A 99 3.82 13.73 5.49
CA GLY A 99 2.57 14.48 5.67
C GLY A 99 2.67 15.59 6.70
N LEU A 100 3.38 15.37 7.82
CA LEU A 100 3.60 16.37 8.85
C LEU A 100 4.57 17.49 8.39
N ALA A 101 5.61 17.15 7.63
CA ALA A 101 6.52 18.13 7.03
C ALA A 101 5.84 19.02 5.98
N GLY A 102 4.87 18.48 5.22
CA GLY A 102 4.07 19.25 4.26
C GLY A 102 3.15 20.29 4.91
N ILE A 103 2.57 19.97 6.07
CA ILE A 103 1.72 20.90 6.83
C ILE A 103 2.52 22.09 7.38
N GLY A 104 3.80 21.88 7.76
CA GLY A 104 4.68 22.95 8.22
C GLY A 104 4.98 24.00 7.14
N LEU A 105 5.12 23.58 5.88
CA LEU A 105 5.42 24.50 4.77
C LEU A 105 4.19 25.34 4.37
N ALA A 106 2.98 24.76 4.41
CA ALA A 106 1.74 25.50 4.15
C ALA A 106 1.39 26.50 5.28
N GLY A 107 1.73 26.18 6.52
CA GLY A 107 1.58 27.10 7.66
C GLY A 107 2.49 28.33 7.58
N ALA A 108 3.73 28.18 7.09
CA ALA A 108 4.67 29.28 6.93
C ALA A 108 4.23 30.31 5.87
N VAL A 109 3.68 29.84 4.75
CA VAL A 109 3.21 30.71 3.65
C VAL A 109 1.93 31.47 4.04
N ALA A 110 1.02 30.83 4.79
CA ALA A 110 -0.20 31.48 5.28
C ALA A 110 0.08 32.53 6.37
N GLY A 111 1.09 32.31 7.23
CA GLY A 111 1.53 33.29 8.22
C GLY A 111 2.16 34.55 7.60
N LEU A 112 2.91 34.40 6.51
CA LEU A 112 3.49 35.52 5.78
C LEU A 112 2.44 36.38 5.05
N ALA A 113 1.37 35.77 4.53
CA ALA A 113 0.31 36.49 3.82
C ALA A 113 -0.58 37.37 4.74
N LEU A 114 -0.74 36.98 6.01
CA LEU A 114 -1.51 37.78 6.98
C LEU A 114 -0.78 39.07 7.41
N VAL A 115 0.55 39.06 7.47
CA VAL A 115 1.35 40.25 7.83
C VAL A 115 1.21 41.36 6.79
N THR A 116 1.04 41.01 5.51
CA THR A 116 0.95 41.98 4.42
C THR A 116 -0.40 42.67 4.29
N ILE A 117 -1.47 42.14 4.89
CA ILE A 117 -2.84 42.69 4.74
C ILE A 117 -3.17 43.67 5.88
N VAL A 118 -2.46 43.61 7.02
CA VAL A 118 -2.78 44.39 8.25
C VAL A 118 -1.83 45.57 8.50
N THR A 119 -0.88 45.85 7.62
CA THR A 119 -0.09 47.09 7.68
C THR A 119 -0.47 48.03 6.54
N PRO A 120 -1.49 48.89 6.71
CA PRO A 120 -1.64 50.08 5.89
C PRO A 120 -0.43 51.01 6.12
N GLU A 121 0.16 51.44 5.01
CA GLU A 121 1.10 52.55 4.82
C GLU A 121 1.53 53.29 6.11
N VAL A 122 2.72 52.97 6.62
CA VAL A 122 3.53 53.97 7.34
C VAL A 122 4.59 54.41 6.35
N GLN A 123 4.27 55.45 5.58
CA GLN A 123 5.31 56.34 5.06
C GLN A 123 5.92 57.04 6.27
N PRO A 124 7.22 56.90 6.51
CA PRO A 124 7.91 57.83 7.37
C PRO A 124 8.66 58.84 6.51
N ASP A 125 8.21 60.08 6.64
CA ASP A 125 8.92 61.28 6.21
C ASP A 125 10.40 61.22 6.59
N HIS A 126 11.22 61.79 5.71
CA HIS A 126 12.61 62.21 5.91
C HIS A 126 13.07 62.26 7.37
N TYR A 127 13.92 61.29 7.76
CA TYR A 127 14.87 61.48 8.85
C TYR A 127 16.24 61.71 8.22
N VAL A 128 16.58 62.98 8.04
CA VAL A 128 17.98 63.39 7.93
C VAL A 128 18.52 63.25 9.34
N LEU A 129 19.12 62.10 9.64
CA LEU A 129 19.94 61.96 10.84
C LEU A 129 21.21 62.75 10.55
N ASP A 130 21.26 63.96 11.10
CA ASP A 130 22.44 64.80 11.14
C ASP A 130 23.58 63.99 11.77
N THR A 131 24.56 63.59 10.96
CA THR A 131 25.60 62.64 11.36
C THR A 131 26.69 63.27 12.22
N ASP A 132 26.59 64.56 12.54
CA ASP A 132 27.59 65.32 13.28
C ASP A 132 27.16 65.70 14.71
N VAL A 133 26.09 65.12 15.24
CA VAL A 133 25.68 65.35 16.65
C VAL A 133 25.69 64.04 17.44
N THR A 134 26.83 63.74 18.05
CA THR A 134 26.89 62.83 19.20
C THR A 134 27.01 63.63 20.49
N ALA A 135 26.31 63.18 21.53
CA ALA A 135 26.23 63.81 22.86
C ALA A 135 27.58 63.83 23.65
N PHE A 136 28.69 63.54 22.97
CA PHE A 136 30.06 63.73 23.41
C PHE A 136 30.83 64.33 22.23
N GLY A 137 31.09 65.64 22.28
CA GLY A 137 32.11 66.37 21.51
C GLY A 137 32.27 66.08 20.01
N ASP A 138 31.87 67.04 19.18
CA ASP A 138 32.29 67.25 17.79
C ASP A 138 33.82 67.33 17.67
N PRO A 139 34.51 66.42 16.96
CA PRO A 139 35.83 66.70 16.44
C PRO A 139 35.66 67.36 15.07
N GLY A 140 35.54 68.69 15.08
CA GLY A 140 35.58 69.50 13.86
C GLY A 140 36.84 69.17 13.04
N PRO A 141 36.79 69.30 11.70
CA PRO A 141 37.93 69.00 10.86
C PRO A 141 39.06 70.00 11.14
N ASP A 142 40.13 69.53 11.78
CA ASP A 142 41.41 70.22 11.91
C ASP A 142 41.96 70.53 10.52
N ALA A 143 41.65 71.73 10.03
CA ALA A 143 42.22 72.32 8.85
C ALA A 143 42.48 73.81 9.09
N GLU A 144 43.28 74.13 10.11
CA GLU A 144 44.02 75.39 10.11
C GLU A 144 45.42 75.16 9.58
N ASN A 145 45.52 75.38 8.27
CA ASN A 145 46.72 75.92 7.67
C ASN A 145 46.93 77.34 8.20
N GLY A 146 48.09 77.58 8.79
CA GLY A 146 48.59 78.89 9.14
C GLY A 146 49.79 78.70 10.06
N GLU A 147 51.01 78.87 9.54
CA GLU A 147 51.79 80.07 9.87
C GLU A 147 52.62 79.81 11.15
N GLU A 148 53.93 80.02 11.27
CA GLU A 148 55.00 80.53 10.43
C GLU A 148 56.28 80.55 11.30
N ASN A 149 57.44 80.35 10.66
CA ASN A 149 58.81 80.78 11.02
C ASN A 149 59.24 80.88 12.51
N LEU A 150 60.29 80.11 12.87
CA LEU A 150 61.68 80.60 13.07
C LEU A 150 62.64 79.41 13.25
#